data_AF-A0A9P4JH98-F1
#
_entry.id   AF-A0A9P4JH98-F1
#
_cell.length_a   1.000
_cell.length_b   1.000
_cell.length_c   1.000
_cell.angle_alpha   90.00
_cell.angle_beta   90.00
_cell.angle_gamma   90.00
#
_symmetry.space_group_name_H-M   'P 1'
#
loop_
_entity.id
_entity.type
_entity.pdbx_description
1 polymer ?
#
loop_
_entity_poly.entity_id
_entity_poly.type
_entity_poly.pdbx_seq_one_letter_code
_entity_poly.pdbx_strand_id
1 'polypeptide(L)'
;MASRYIPPHMRNQTPNACPAEASSAPSSLTQSLSQPYRSSNSSSSYDPQPRANDTGLYSQKEIYSYFWKESEKSLDDACRTTLHASAADPEALGYVLLFHGANPKWKSDKVIFVKSNLDLLPIVKVVPKTEISDIPLDTGKAAEASESAFQATTNNDGLPAPHPAFAVFEQTYRPSTGRAFKFVGWYHVSRFELLAPGSEELIRMLQKKWETVDKYGKIKQRYRDAKAWEESMKHKWAVIKMEQEVEATKEKEEPKIERIEQE
;
A
#
# COMPACT_ATOMS: atom_id res chain seq x y z
N MET A 1 -10.24 -26.17 -12.66
CA MET A 1 -9.91 -25.07 -13.59
C MET A 1 -10.11 -23.76 -12.86
N ALA A 2 -9.06 -22.96 -12.64
CA ALA A 2 -9.21 -21.67 -11.95
C ALA A 2 -9.83 -20.64 -12.90
N SER A 3 -11.07 -20.23 -12.63
CA SER A 3 -11.75 -19.18 -13.38
C SER A 3 -10.91 -17.89 -13.38
N ARG A 4 -10.63 -17.32 -14.56
CA ARG A 4 -9.90 -16.04 -14.65
C ARG A 4 -10.72 -14.96 -13.95
N TYR A 5 -10.16 -14.35 -12.92
CA TYR A 5 -10.81 -13.26 -12.19
C TYR A 5 -11.00 -12.03 -13.09
N ILE A 6 -12.25 -11.61 -13.28
CA ILE A 6 -12.60 -10.38 -14.01
C ILE A 6 -12.79 -9.25 -12.97
N PRO A 7 -11.99 -8.18 -12.99
CA PRO A 7 -12.12 -7.05 -12.08
C PRO A 7 -13.52 -6.42 -12.11
N PRO A 8 -14.07 -5.95 -10.98
CA PRO A 8 -15.44 -5.43 -10.89
C PRO A 8 -15.77 -4.32 -11.90
N HIS A 9 -14.82 -3.42 -12.16
CA HIS A 9 -15.01 -2.35 -13.16
C HIS A 9 -15.13 -2.86 -14.59
N MET A 10 -14.60 -4.07 -14.88
CA MET A 10 -14.78 -4.74 -16.17
C MET A 10 -16.05 -5.60 -16.22
N ARG A 11 -16.59 -6.03 -15.06
CA ARG A 11 -17.85 -6.80 -15.02
C ARG A 11 -19.04 -5.99 -15.56
N ASN A 12 -19.05 -4.68 -15.32
CA ASN A 12 -20.12 -3.80 -15.76
C ASN A 12 -19.94 -3.29 -17.20
N GLN A 13 -18.81 -3.61 -17.84
CA GLN A 13 -18.54 -3.26 -19.24
C GLN A 13 -18.87 -4.41 -20.20
N THR A 14 -19.58 -5.46 -19.76
CA THR A 14 -20.11 -6.43 -20.72
C THR A 14 -20.96 -5.67 -21.73
N PRO A 15 -20.58 -5.68 -23.03
CA PRO A 15 -21.33 -4.96 -24.04
C PRO A 15 -22.75 -5.52 -23.99
N ASN A 16 -23.72 -4.63 -23.75
CA ASN A 16 -25.12 -4.92 -23.99
C ASN A 16 -25.20 -5.55 -25.38
N ALA A 17 -25.59 -6.83 -25.41
CA ALA A 17 -25.80 -7.55 -26.64
C ALA A 17 -26.78 -6.77 -27.53
N CYS A 18 -26.44 -6.73 -28.81
CA CYS A 18 -27.13 -6.10 -29.93
C CYS A 18 -28.66 -5.98 -29.79
N PRO A 19 -29.23 -4.83 -30.18
CA PRO A 19 -30.34 -4.82 -31.11
C PRO A 19 -29.75 -4.72 -32.52
N ALA A 20 -29.97 -5.76 -33.32
CA ALA A 20 -29.90 -5.64 -34.77
C ALA A 20 -30.99 -4.66 -35.21
N GLU A 21 -30.65 -3.64 -35.99
CA GLU A 21 -31.26 -3.39 -37.31
C GLU A 21 -30.73 -2.11 -37.96
N ALA A 22 -30.77 -2.16 -39.28
CA ALA A 22 -30.20 -1.26 -40.28
C ALA A 22 -30.57 0.22 -40.13
N SER A 23 -29.65 1.11 -40.53
CA SER A 23 -29.91 2.01 -41.66
C SER A 23 -28.65 2.81 -42.03
N SER A 24 -28.56 3.08 -43.33
CA SER A 24 -27.43 3.56 -44.10
C SER A 24 -27.22 5.08 -44.07
N ALA A 25 -25.96 5.47 -44.36
CA ALA A 25 -25.49 6.71 -45.01
C ALA A 25 -25.35 8.01 -44.16
N PRO A 26 -24.65 9.06 -44.68
CA PRO A 26 -23.29 9.04 -45.22
C PRO A 26 -22.37 10.14 -44.61
N SER A 27 -21.09 9.98 -44.94
CA SER A 27 -19.93 10.85 -44.72
C SER A 27 -20.17 12.36 -44.70
N SER A 28 -19.51 13.04 -43.76
CA SER A 28 -19.18 14.46 -43.87
C SER A 28 -17.78 14.70 -43.30
N LEU A 29 -16.86 15.07 -44.20
CA LEU A 29 -15.52 15.55 -43.90
C LEU A 29 -15.60 16.86 -43.12
N THR A 30 -15.14 16.87 -41.86
CA THR A 30 -14.80 18.11 -41.16
C THR A 30 -13.30 18.36 -41.25
N GLN A 31 -12.98 19.46 -41.94
CA GLN A 31 -11.66 19.99 -42.18
C GLN A 31 -10.96 20.38 -40.87
N SER A 32 -9.72 19.94 -40.74
CA SER A 32 -8.77 20.29 -39.70
C SER A 32 -8.28 21.72 -39.90
N LEU A 33 -8.74 22.66 -39.06
CA LEU A 33 -8.12 23.99 -38.92
C LEU A 33 -6.86 23.88 -38.05
N SER A 34 -5.70 24.03 -38.70
CA SER A 34 -4.39 24.24 -38.09
C SER A 34 -4.37 25.60 -37.37
N GLN A 35 -4.34 25.58 -36.03
CA GLN A 35 -4.03 26.77 -35.24
C GLN A 35 -2.51 26.92 -35.09
N PRO A 36 -1.95 28.13 -35.30
CA PRO A 36 -0.55 28.38 -35.05
C PRO A 36 -0.27 28.39 -33.54
N TYR A 37 0.56 27.45 -33.09
CA TYR A 37 1.14 27.43 -31.75
C TYR A 37 1.98 28.68 -31.54
N ARG A 38 1.48 29.60 -30.70
CA ARG A 38 2.19 30.79 -30.24
C ARG A 38 3.15 30.38 -29.12
N SER A 39 4.34 29.92 -29.50
CA SER A 39 5.45 29.64 -28.58
C SER A 39 5.92 30.93 -27.91
N SER A 40 5.31 31.26 -26.78
CA SER A 40 5.81 32.26 -25.85
C SER A 40 6.80 31.59 -24.91
N ASN A 41 8.03 31.39 -25.40
CA ASN A 41 9.20 31.11 -24.57
C ASN A 41 9.52 32.37 -23.75
N SER A 42 8.75 32.59 -22.69
CA SER A 42 9.20 33.39 -21.56
C SER A 42 10.21 32.54 -20.81
N SER A 43 11.47 32.61 -21.22
CA SER A 43 12.62 32.23 -20.41
C SER A 43 12.68 33.18 -19.21
N SER A 44 11.76 32.97 -18.27
CA SER A 44 11.82 33.61 -16.97
C SER A 44 12.94 32.90 -16.21
N SER A 45 14.12 33.52 -16.21
CA SER A 45 15.25 33.16 -15.36
C SER A 45 14.86 33.41 -13.91
N TYR A 46 14.01 32.54 -13.36
CA TYR A 46 13.80 32.47 -11.94
C TYR A 46 15.04 31.80 -11.37
N ASP A 47 15.96 32.63 -10.92
CA ASP A 47 17.00 32.27 -9.99
C ASP A 47 16.31 31.58 -8.80
N PRO A 48 16.51 30.26 -8.58
CA PRO A 48 15.80 29.51 -7.57
C PRO A 48 16.33 29.92 -6.20
N GLN A 49 15.81 31.02 -5.66
CA GLN A 49 16.04 31.39 -4.28
C GLN A 49 15.57 30.22 -3.39
N PRO A 50 16.44 29.69 -2.51
CA PRO A 50 16.10 28.59 -1.64
C PRO A 50 14.93 29.01 -0.76
N ARG A 51 13.76 28.42 -1.00
CA ARG A 51 12.56 28.72 -0.22
C ARG A 51 12.83 28.32 1.22
N ALA A 52 12.83 29.30 2.13
CA ALA A 52 13.12 29.16 3.55
C ALA A 52 12.16 28.22 4.34
N ASN A 53 11.26 27.51 3.66
CA ASN A 53 10.13 26.82 4.26
C ASN A 53 10.20 25.29 4.19
N ASP A 54 11.29 24.69 3.70
CA ASP A 54 11.50 23.22 3.68
C ASP A 54 12.03 22.67 5.02
N THR A 55 11.81 23.40 6.11
CA THR A 55 12.21 23.00 7.46
C THR A 55 11.33 21.82 7.91
N GLY A 56 11.92 20.61 7.92
CA GLY A 56 11.26 19.38 8.38
C GLY A 56 10.79 18.41 7.29
N LEU A 57 11.13 18.68 6.01
CA LEU A 57 11.01 17.68 4.95
C LEU A 57 12.37 17.03 4.67
N TYR A 58 12.32 15.73 4.42
CA TYR A 58 13.47 14.89 4.10
C TYR A 58 13.29 14.26 2.72
N SER A 59 14.41 14.08 2.02
CA SER A 59 14.50 13.23 0.84
C SER A 59 14.65 11.76 1.25
N GLN A 60 14.33 10.84 0.34
CA GLN A 60 14.54 9.42 0.59
C GLN A 60 16.02 9.09 0.81
N LYS A 61 16.93 9.78 0.10
CA LYS A 61 18.38 9.62 0.24
C LYS A 61 18.84 9.99 1.65
N GLU A 62 18.40 11.14 2.16
CA GLU A 62 18.72 11.60 3.52
C GLU A 62 18.21 10.59 4.58
N ILE A 63 16.96 10.14 4.46
CA ILE A 63 16.39 9.12 5.37
C ILE A 63 17.20 7.82 5.29
N TYR A 64 17.48 7.33 4.08
CA TYR A 64 18.23 6.09 3.89
C TYR A 64 19.63 6.18 4.49
N SER A 65 20.38 7.25 4.19
CA SER A 65 21.73 7.48 4.73
C SER A 65 21.75 7.50 6.25
N TYR A 66 20.72 8.06 6.89
CA TYR A 66 20.59 8.05 8.34
C TYR A 66 20.46 6.64 8.93
N PHE A 67 19.63 5.79 8.33
CA PHE A 67 19.39 4.43 8.84
C PHE A 67 20.44 3.40 8.40
N TRP A 68 21.14 3.60 7.28
CA TRP A 68 22.08 2.63 6.70
C TRP A 68 23.56 3.02 6.75
N LYS A 69 23.91 4.22 7.24
CA LYS A 69 25.28 4.75 7.42
C LYS A 69 26.30 4.18 6.43
N GLU A 70 26.44 4.83 5.28
CA GLU A 70 27.49 4.57 4.27
C GLU A 70 27.51 3.15 3.64
N SER A 71 26.44 2.35 3.75
CA SER A 71 26.40 1.06 3.03
C SER A 71 26.37 1.28 1.50
N GLU A 72 27.23 0.55 0.76
CA GLU A 72 27.34 0.56 -0.71
C GLU A 72 26.10 0.04 -1.46
N LYS A 73 25.01 -0.31 -0.77
CA LYS A 73 23.78 -0.75 -1.43
C LYS A 73 23.22 0.38 -2.29
N SER A 74 23.06 0.10 -3.58
CA SER A 74 22.45 1.02 -4.54
C SER A 74 21.09 1.51 -4.04
N LEU A 75 20.92 2.83 -4.01
CA LEU A 75 19.68 3.51 -3.63
C LEU A 75 18.51 3.15 -4.55
N ASP A 76 18.79 2.75 -5.80
CA ASP A 76 17.78 2.67 -6.86
C ASP A 76 16.67 1.67 -6.56
N ASP A 77 17.00 0.53 -5.94
CA ASP A 77 16.03 -0.50 -5.56
C ASP A 77 15.36 -0.20 -4.22
N ALA A 78 16.08 0.44 -3.29
CA ALA A 78 15.56 0.73 -1.96
C ALA A 78 14.46 1.81 -1.99
N CYS A 79 14.51 2.76 -2.93
CA CYS A 79 13.70 3.99 -2.89
C CYS A 79 12.19 3.81 -3.12
N ARG A 80 11.71 2.66 -3.60
CA ARG A 80 10.30 2.49 -4.00
C ARG A 80 9.47 1.59 -3.09
N THR A 81 10.08 1.05 -2.05
CA THR A 81 9.38 0.16 -1.10
C THR A 81 8.84 0.95 0.09
N THR A 82 7.87 0.37 0.81
CA THR A 82 7.26 1.01 2.00
C THR A 82 7.94 0.59 3.29
N LEU A 83 8.48 -0.63 3.35
CA LEU A 83 9.11 -1.19 4.55
C LEU A 83 10.62 -1.26 4.35
N HIS A 84 11.38 -0.79 5.33
CA HIS A 84 12.82 -0.76 5.27
C HIS A 84 13.43 -1.24 6.58
N ALA A 85 14.49 -2.03 6.47
CA ALA A 85 15.35 -2.36 7.59
C ALA A 85 16.30 -1.21 7.92
N SER A 86 17.10 -1.39 8.97
CA SER A 86 18.15 -0.44 9.37
C SER A 86 19.51 -1.13 9.49
N ALA A 87 20.60 -0.38 9.51
CA ALA A 87 21.93 -0.94 9.77
C ALA A 87 22.05 -1.52 11.19
N ALA A 88 21.29 -0.99 12.16
CA ALA A 88 21.30 -1.48 13.53
C ALA A 88 20.66 -2.87 13.65
N ASP A 89 19.59 -3.10 12.88
CA ASP A 89 18.90 -4.38 12.78
C ASP A 89 18.48 -4.63 11.32
N PRO A 90 19.31 -5.35 10.54
CA PRO A 90 19.04 -5.61 9.12
C PRO A 90 17.89 -6.59 8.89
N GLU A 91 17.51 -7.37 9.91
CA GLU A 91 16.47 -8.40 9.83
C GLU A 91 15.12 -7.89 10.34
N ALA A 92 15.09 -6.77 11.07
CA ALA A 92 13.87 -6.15 11.56
C ALA A 92 13.48 -4.87 10.81
N LEU A 93 12.20 -4.52 10.92
CA LEU A 93 11.67 -3.26 10.42
C LEU A 93 12.27 -2.06 11.19
N GLY A 94 13.01 -1.21 10.49
CA GLY A 94 13.65 -0.01 11.04
C GLY A 94 12.85 1.28 10.78
N TYR A 95 12.33 1.44 9.56
CA TYR A 95 11.49 2.59 9.20
C TYR A 95 10.50 2.29 8.07
N VAL A 96 9.47 3.15 7.97
CA VAL A 96 8.38 3.03 6.99
C VAL A 96 8.22 4.32 6.20
N LEU A 97 8.12 4.20 4.88
CA LEU A 97 7.82 5.31 3.95
C LEU A 97 6.38 5.21 3.43
N LEU A 98 5.57 6.20 3.76
CA LEU A 98 4.18 6.27 3.34
C LEU A 98 4.03 7.21 2.14
N PHE A 99 3.86 6.62 0.97
CA PHE A 99 3.64 7.37 -0.26
C PHE A 99 2.24 7.98 -0.33
N HIS A 100 2.17 9.19 -0.87
CA HIS A 100 0.93 9.94 -0.96
C HIS A 100 -0.11 9.15 -1.78
N GLY A 101 -1.28 8.90 -1.17
CA GLY A 101 -2.39 8.24 -1.83
C GLY A 101 -2.20 6.73 -2.09
N ALA A 102 -1.12 6.11 -1.61
CA ALA A 102 -0.88 4.68 -1.72
C ALA A 102 -1.60 3.85 -0.62
N ASN A 103 -1.78 4.44 0.57
CA ASN A 103 -2.40 3.80 1.73
C ASN A 103 -3.60 4.62 2.22
N PRO A 104 -4.80 4.46 1.61
CA PRO A 104 -5.96 5.30 1.92
C PRO A 104 -6.45 5.18 3.37
N LYS A 105 -6.20 4.03 4.03
CA LYS A 105 -6.59 3.78 5.43
C LYS A 105 -5.58 4.28 6.47
N TRP A 106 -4.47 4.87 6.06
CA TRP A 106 -3.46 5.34 7.01
C TRP A 106 -3.99 6.43 7.94
N LYS A 107 -4.76 7.39 7.40
CA LYS A 107 -5.25 8.52 8.19
C LYS A 107 -6.27 8.13 9.24
N SER A 108 -7.22 7.24 8.90
CA SER A 108 -8.27 6.80 9.82
C SER A 108 -7.77 5.71 10.78
N ASP A 109 -7.24 4.61 10.23
CA ASP A 109 -7.09 3.37 10.98
C ASP A 109 -5.63 3.03 11.26
N LYS A 110 -4.69 3.83 10.74
CA LYS A 110 -3.24 3.52 10.73
C LYS A 110 -2.94 2.17 10.10
N VAL A 111 -3.70 1.83 9.05
CA VAL A 111 -3.55 0.59 8.28
C VAL A 111 -2.84 0.85 6.96
N ILE A 112 -1.85 0.02 6.65
CA ILE A 112 -1.14 0.01 5.37
C ILE A 112 -1.23 -1.37 4.71
N PHE A 113 -1.07 -1.38 3.38
CA PHE A 113 -1.11 -2.60 2.58
C PHE A 113 0.19 -2.74 1.80
N VAL A 114 0.98 -3.76 2.14
CA VAL A 114 2.33 -3.94 1.61
C VAL A 114 2.47 -5.28 0.88
N LYS A 115 3.37 -5.31 -0.11
CA LYS A 115 3.64 -6.47 -0.97
C LYS A 115 5.09 -6.96 -0.88
N SER A 116 6.02 -6.06 -0.56
CA SER A 116 7.47 -6.31 -0.55
C SER A 116 8.01 -6.23 0.88
N ASN A 117 9.18 -6.84 1.09
CA ASN A 117 9.92 -6.86 2.36
C ASN A 117 9.06 -7.37 3.53
N LEU A 118 8.27 -8.43 3.27
CA LEU A 118 7.37 -9.03 4.26
C LEU A 118 8.12 -9.80 5.35
N ASP A 119 9.36 -10.17 5.06
CA ASP A 119 10.34 -10.80 5.95
C ASP A 119 10.78 -9.90 7.10
N LEU A 120 10.70 -8.57 6.94
CA LEU A 120 11.01 -7.60 7.99
C LEU A 120 9.92 -7.50 9.07
N LEU A 121 8.77 -8.14 8.85
CA LEU A 121 7.65 -8.09 9.78
C LEU A 121 7.89 -9.06 10.95
N PRO A 122 7.43 -8.71 12.17
CA PRO A 122 7.58 -9.57 13.33
C PRO A 122 6.94 -10.93 13.05
N ILE A 123 7.64 -12.02 13.38
CA ILE A 123 7.11 -13.37 13.16
C ILE A 123 5.81 -13.53 13.96
N VAL A 124 4.71 -13.95 13.31
CA VAL A 124 3.50 -14.35 14.03
C VAL A 124 3.84 -15.61 14.80
N LYS A 125 3.80 -15.54 16.13
CA LYS A 125 3.79 -16.75 16.95
C LYS A 125 2.42 -17.40 16.74
N VAL A 126 2.33 -18.31 15.77
CA VAL A 126 1.17 -19.19 15.62
C VAL A 126 1.17 -20.04 16.88
N VAL A 127 0.35 -19.65 17.86
CA VAL A 127 0.06 -20.51 19.00
C VAL A 127 -0.65 -21.71 18.37
N PRO A 128 -0.03 -22.90 18.33
CA PRO A 128 -0.70 -24.07 17.77
C PRO A 128 -1.98 -24.20 18.58
N LYS A 129 -3.12 -24.08 17.89
CA LYS A 129 -4.45 -24.19 18.48
C LYS A 129 -4.50 -25.60 19.05
N THR A 130 -4.15 -25.72 20.34
CA THR A 130 -4.14 -27.00 21.05
C THR A 130 -5.56 -27.51 20.90
N GLU A 131 -5.68 -28.58 20.13
CA GLU A 131 -6.91 -29.33 19.97
C GLU A 131 -7.45 -29.55 21.38
N ILE A 132 -8.60 -28.94 21.66
CA ILE A 132 -9.41 -29.32 22.82
C ILE A 132 -9.94 -30.69 22.44
N SER A 133 -9.13 -31.71 22.72
CA SER A 133 -9.54 -33.10 22.66
C SER A 133 -10.64 -33.31 23.69
N ASP A 134 -11.80 -33.68 23.16
CA ASP A 134 -12.70 -34.67 23.71
C ASP A 134 -13.16 -34.47 25.16
N ILE A 135 -14.23 -33.68 25.31
CA ILE A 135 -15.25 -34.01 26.31
C ILE A 135 -16.22 -34.98 25.62
N PRO A 136 -16.26 -36.28 26.01
CA PRO A 136 -17.23 -37.22 25.46
C PRO A 136 -18.61 -36.86 26.02
N LEU A 137 -19.44 -36.19 25.20
CA LEU A 137 -20.87 -36.08 25.47
C LEU A 137 -21.61 -37.11 24.63
N ASP A 138 -21.73 -38.30 25.23
CA ASP A 138 -22.63 -39.36 24.82
C ASP A 138 -24.09 -38.88 24.94
N THR A 139 -24.76 -38.61 23.82
CA THR A 139 -26.13 -39.09 23.57
C THR A 139 -26.48 -38.93 22.09
N GLY A 140 -26.64 -40.04 21.37
CA GLY A 140 -26.88 -40.05 19.93
C GLY A 140 -28.30 -39.68 19.51
N LYS A 141 -28.46 -39.28 18.24
CA LYS A 141 -29.39 -39.89 17.26
C LYS A 141 -29.18 -39.27 15.87
N ALA A 142 -29.11 -40.15 14.88
CA ALA A 142 -28.75 -39.90 13.49
C ALA A 142 -29.74 -39.03 12.68
N ALA A 143 -29.19 -38.18 11.80
CA ALA A 143 -29.65 -38.01 10.42
C ALA A 143 -28.57 -37.28 9.59
N GLU A 144 -28.14 -37.95 8.53
CA GLU A 144 -27.18 -37.52 7.52
C GLU A 144 -27.65 -36.29 6.73
N ALA A 145 -26.74 -35.34 6.47
CA ALA A 145 -26.65 -34.63 5.19
C ALA A 145 -25.38 -33.77 5.09
N SER A 146 -24.53 -34.14 4.13
CA SER A 146 -23.59 -33.31 3.37
C SER A 146 -22.48 -32.55 4.11
N GLU A 147 -21.35 -33.25 4.22
CA GLU A 147 -20.01 -32.69 4.29
C GLU A 147 -19.73 -31.77 3.09
N SER A 148 -19.95 -30.47 3.27
CA SER A 148 -19.17 -29.46 2.56
C SER A 148 -18.08 -29.01 3.52
N ALA A 149 -16.89 -29.59 3.35
CA ALA A 149 -15.66 -29.17 4.00
C ALA A 149 -15.29 -27.76 3.51
N PHE A 150 -16.01 -26.75 4.00
CA PHE A 150 -15.49 -25.40 4.11
C PHE A 150 -14.39 -25.48 5.17
N GLN A 151 -13.15 -25.61 4.69
CA GLN A 151 -11.97 -25.31 5.48
C GLN A 151 -12.22 -23.97 6.14
N ALA A 152 -12.48 -24.00 7.45
CA ALA A 152 -12.52 -22.82 8.28
C ALA A 152 -11.19 -22.13 8.05
N THR A 153 -11.24 -20.98 7.37
CA THR A 153 -10.13 -20.06 7.22
C THR A 153 -9.61 -19.82 8.62
N THR A 154 -8.47 -20.43 8.94
CA THR A 154 -7.75 -20.17 10.18
C THR A 154 -7.33 -18.72 10.09
N ASN A 155 -8.16 -17.83 10.63
CA ASN A 155 -7.85 -16.43 10.77
C ASN A 155 -6.51 -16.39 11.50
N ASN A 156 -5.45 -16.06 10.76
CA ASN A 156 -4.07 -15.97 11.27
C ASN A 156 -3.91 -14.69 12.11
N ASP A 157 -4.88 -14.46 12.99
CA ASP A 157 -4.96 -13.33 13.92
C ASP A 157 -4.11 -13.64 15.15
N GLY A 158 -2.81 -13.87 14.93
CA GLY A 158 -1.85 -13.96 16.01
C GLY A 158 -1.41 -12.56 16.44
N LEU A 159 -1.16 -12.39 17.75
CA LEU A 159 -0.45 -11.21 18.23
C LEU A 159 0.98 -11.21 17.63
N PRO A 160 1.43 -10.11 17.02
CA PRO A 160 2.79 -10.01 16.53
C PRO A 160 3.76 -10.22 17.70
N ALA A 161 4.90 -10.86 17.45
CA ALA A 161 5.98 -10.87 18.42
C ALA A 161 6.35 -9.40 18.78
N PRO A 162 6.65 -9.11 20.07
CA PRO A 162 7.14 -7.80 20.46
C PRO A 162 8.34 -7.42 19.59
N HIS A 163 8.34 -6.21 19.06
CA HIS A 163 9.43 -5.71 18.23
C HIS A 163 9.72 -4.23 18.57
N PRO A 164 10.92 -3.73 18.27
CA PRO A 164 11.26 -2.33 18.54
C PRO A 164 10.38 -1.35 17.77
N ALA A 165 10.11 -0.18 18.37
CA ALA A 165 9.47 0.93 17.69
C ALA A 165 10.29 1.40 16.49
N PHE A 166 9.62 1.65 15.37
CA PHE A 166 10.23 2.10 14.11
C PHE A 166 9.72 3.49 13.70
N ALA A 167 10.52 4.19 12.91
CA ALA A 167 10.21 5.53 12.45
C ALA A 167 9.24 5.50 11.26
N VAL A 168 8.22 6.36 11.26
CA VAL A 168 7.29 6.50 10.12
C VAL A 168 7.44 7.86 9.48
N PHE A 169 7.61 7.88 8.16
CA PHE A 169 7.68 9.09 7.36
C PHE A 169 6.53 9.12 6.35
N GLU A 170 5.87 10.28 6.24
CA GLU A 170 4.75 10.48 5.32
C GLU A 170 5.11 11.46 4.21
N GLN A 171 4.83 11.06 2.97
CA GLN A 171 5.00 11.90 1.80
C GLN A 171 3.91 12.98 1.73
N THR A 172 4.33 14.24 1.68
CA THR A 172 3.46 15.40 1.51
C THR A 172 2.91 15.50 0.08
N TYR A 173 1.75 16.14 -0.07
CA TYR A 173 1.12 16.34 -1.38
C TYR A 173 1.87 17.42 -2.16
N ARG A 174 2.38 17.08 -3.36
CA ARG A 174 3.14 17.96 -4.27
C ARG A 174 4.45 18.48 -3.65
N PRO A 175 5.47 17.61 -3.53
CA PRO A 175 6.78 18.10 -3.13
C PRO A 175 7.29 19.08 -4.19
N SER A 176 7.59 20.31 -3.79
CA SER A 176 8.24 21.28 -4.68
C SER A 176 9.74 21.02 -4.84
N THR A 177 10.30 20.19 -3.97
CA THR A 177 11.72 19.84 -3.92
C THR A 177 11.85 18.31 -3.93
N GLY A 178 13.08 17.78 -4.07
CA GLY A 178 13.35 16.35 -3.86
C GLY A 178 13.07 15.86 -2.43
N ARG A 179 12.71 16.76 -1.51
CA ARG A 179 12.37 16.48 -0.11
C ARG A 179 10.86 16.45 0.04
N ALA A 180 10.31 15.26 0.19
CA ALA A 180 8.87 15.04 0.18
C ALA A 180 8.33 14.46 1.48
N PHE A 181 9.21 13.91 2.33
CA PHE A 181 8.82 13.08 3.46
C PHE A 181 8.92 13.85 4.77
N LYS A 182 7.85 13.84 5.55
CA LYS A 182 7.81 14.41 6.89
C LYS A 182 7.85 13.28 7.91
N PHE A 183 8.64 13.42 8.98
CA PHE A 183 8.56 12.51 10.11
C PHE A 183 7.20 12.63 10.81
N VAL A 184 6.54 11.50 11.05
CA VAL A 184 5.21 11.44 11.68
C VAL A 184 5.32 11.04 13.15
N GLY A 185 6.25 10.15 13.48
CA GLY A 185 6.44 9.63 14.84
C GLY A 185 7.01 8.21 14.86
N TRP A 186 7.12 7.67 16.06
CA TRP A 186 7.53 6.30 16.33
C TRP A 186 6.29 5.40 16.50
N TYR A 187 6.30 4.25 15.84
CA TYR A 187 5.18 3.32 15.79
C TYR A 187 5.63 1.89 16.06
N HIS A 188 4.68 1.06 16.49
CA HIS A 188 4.82 -0.39 16.47
C HIS A 188 3.68 -1.05 15.70
N VAL A 189 3.88 -2.30 15.26
CA VAL A 189 2.84 -3.14 14.67
C VAL A 189 1.97 -3.65 15.81
N SER A 190 0.68 -3.31 15.79
CA SER A 190 -0.28 -3.87 16.76
C SER A 190 -0.97 -5.11 16.24
N ARG A 191 -1.19 -5.18 14.92
CA ARG A 191 -1.74 -6.36 14.25
C ARG A 191 -1.21 -6.42 12.83
N PHE A 192 -0.94 -7.61 12.32
CA PHE A 192 -0.81 -7.79 10.89
C PHE A 192 -1.39 -9.13 10.44
N GLU A 193 -1.73 -9.20 9.17
CA GLU A 193 -2.37 -10.35 8.56
C GLU A 193 -1.72 -10.60 7.19
N LEU A 194 -1.26 -11.83 6.97
CA LEU A 194 -0.67 -12.25 5.70
C LEU A 194 -1.75 -12.86 4.80
N LEU A 195 -1.95 -12.24 3.64
CA LEU A 195 -2.90 -12.68 2.62
C LEU A 195 -2.18 -13.49 1.55
N ALA A 196 -2.67 -14.71 1.31
CA ALA A 196 -2.14 -15.58 0.29
C ALA A 196 -2.42 -15.03 -1.13
N PRO A 197 -1.55 -15.33 -2.12
CA PRO A 197 -1.78 -14.94 -3.50
C PRO A 197 -3.11 -15.52 -4.00
N GLY A 198 -3.93 -14.70 -4.67
CA GLY A 198 -5.22 -15.14 -5.21
C GLY A 198 -6.34 -15.36 -4.18
N SER A 199 -6.12 -15.14 -2.88
CA SER A 199 -7.16 -15.36 -1.86
C SER A 199 -8.33 -14.38 -2.02
N GLU A 200 -9.53 -14.78 -1.57
CA GLU A 200 -10.71 -13.91 -1.62
C GLU A 200 -10.52 -12.65 -0.74
N GLU A 201 -9.84 -12.79 0.39
CA GLU A 201 -9.48 -11.69 1.27
C GLU A 201 -8.57 -10.69 0.57
N LEU A 202 -7.56 -11.17 -0.19
CA LEU A 202 -6.71 -10.31 -1.00
C LEU A 202 -7.52 -9.56 -2.06
N ILE A 203 -8.47 -10.23 -2.70
CA ILE A 203 -9.36 -9.61 -3.68
C ILE A 203 -10.16 -8.46 -3.05
N ARG A 204 -10.84 -8.75 -1.93
CA ARG A 204 -11.65 -7.77 -1.19
C ARG A 204 -10.80 -6.60 -0.70
N MET A 205 -9.60 -6.89 -0.18
CA MET A 205 -8.65 -5.88 0.27
C MET A 205 -8.21 -4.97 -0.88
N LEU A 206 -7.77 -5.54 -2.01
CA LEU A 206 -7.34 -4.75 -3.16
C LEU A 206 -8.50 -3.92 -3.70
N GLN A 207 -9.69 -4.48 -3.83
CA GLN A 207 -10.86 -3.73 -4.25
C GLN A 207 -11.08 -2.49 -3.36
N LYS A 208 -11.07 -2.67 -2.04
CA LYS A 208 -11.19 -1.59 -1.06
C LYS A 208 -10.02 -0.60 -1.11
N LYS A 209 -8.79 -1.05 -1.38
CA LYS A 209 -7.60 -0.19 -1.53
C LYS A 209 -7.71 0.75 -2.73
N TRP A 210 -8.37 0.32 -3.80
CA TRP A 210 -8.55 1.10 -5.03
C TRP A 210 -9.86 1.90 -5.06
N GLU A 211 -10.68 1.81 -4.01
CA GLU A 211 -11.80 2.70 -3.77
C GLU A 211 -11.29 4.03 -3.17
N THR A 212 -11.66 5.15 -3.78
CA THR A 212 -11.41 6.49 -3.23
C THR A 212 -12.74 7.13 -2.92
N VAL A 213 -12.90 7.62 -1.69
CA VAL A 213 -14.07 8.42 -1.31
C VAL A 213 -13.78 9.86 -1.70
N ASP A 214 -14.64 10.46 -2.52
CA ASP A 214 -14.53 11.88 -2.83
C ASP A 214 -14.99 12.76 -1.66
N LYS A 215 -14.78 14.08 -1.77
CA LYS A 215 -15.20 15.04 -0.74
C LYS A 215 -16.72 15.07 -0.47
N TYR A 216 -17.52 14.45 -1.33
CA TYR A 216 -18.98 14.32 -1.19
C TYR A 216 -19.40 12.94 -0.66
N GLY A 217 -18.45 12.10 -0.25
CA GLY A 217 -18.73 10.76 0.24
C GLY A 217 -19.00 9.74 -0.88
N LYS A 218 -18.89 10.10 -2.16
CA LYS A 218 -19.11 9.14 -3.26
C LYS A 218 -17.86 8.30 -3.46
N ILE A 219 -18.06 6.98 -3.50
CA ILE A 219 -17.00 6.02 -3.77
C ILE A 219 -16.71 6.02 -5.27
N LYS A 220 -15.51 6.44 -5.65
CA LYS A 220 -14.97 6.32 -7.00
C LYS A 220 -13.94 5.20 -7.03
N GLN A 221 -14.14 4.24 -7.90
CA GLN A 221 -13.13 3.22 -8.15
C GLN A 221 -12.02 3.84 -9.01
N ARG A 222 -10.78 3.81 -8.54
CA ARG A 222 -9.62 4.17 -9.35
C ARG A 222 -9.48 3.15 -10.47
N TYR A 223 -9.32 3.64 -11.70
CA TYR A 223 -9.01 2.79 -12.83
C TYR A 223 -7.64 2.14 -12.62
N ARG A 224 -7.55 0.83 -12.86
CA ARG A 224 -6.31 0.08 -12.83
C ARG A 224 -6.32 -0.96 -13.93
N ASP A 225 -5.23 -1.04 -14.68
CA ASP A 225 -5.09 -1.99 -15.77
C ASP A 225 -5.25 -3.43 -15.28
N ALA A 226 -5.94 -4.25 -16.07
CA ALA A 226 -6.15 -5.67 -15.77
C ALA A 226 -4.83 -6.41 -15.51
N LYS A 227 -3.78 -6.09 -16.28
CA LYS A 227 -2.43 -6.67 -16.10
C LYS A 227 -1.83 -6.32 -14.73
N ALA A 228 -1.91 -5.06 -14.31
CA ALA A 228 -1.41 -4.62 -12.99
C ALA A 228 -2.21 -5.23 -11.83
N TRP A 229 -3.48 -5.53 -12.08
CA TRP A 229 -4.35 -6.24 -11.13
C TRP A 229 -3.92 -7.71 -10.98
N GLU A 230 -3.77 -8.42 -12.08
CA GLU A 230 -3.29 -9.80 -12.11
C GLU A 230 -1.89 -9.93 -11.49
N GLU A 231 -0.98 -9.00 -11.80
CA GLU A 231 0.35 -8.96 -11.21
C GLU A 231 0.29 -8.78 -9.69
N SER A 232 -0.60 -7.92 -9.19
CA SER A 232 -0.77 -7.75 -7.74
C SER A 232 -1.26 -9.02 -7.06
N MET A 233 -2.12 -9.79 -7.72
CA MET A 233 -2.69 -11.02 -7.20
C MET A 233 -1.71 -12.19 -7.12
N LYS A 234 -0.65 -12.16 -7.94
CA LYS A 234 0.41 -13.18 -7.93
C LYS A 234 1.31 -13.14 -6.70
N HIS A 235 1.24 -12.06 -5.93
CA HIS A 235 2.12 -11.84 -4.78
C HIS A 235 1.38 -12.05 -3.46
N LYS A 236 2.15 -12.38 -2.42
CA LYS A 236 1.69 -12.31 -1.03
C LYS A 236 1.53 -10.85 -0.64
N TRP A 237 0.56 -10.57 0.23
CA TRP A 237 0.35 -9.24 0.78
C TRP A 237 0.31 -9.31 2.30
N ALA A 238 0.64 -8.21 2.96
CA ALA A 238 0.34 -8.02 4.36
C ALA A 238 -0.57 -6.80 4.56
N VAL A 239 -1.57 -6.97 5.43
CA VAL A 239 -2.34 -5.88 6.02
C VAL A 239 -1.71 -5.59 7.37
N ILE A 240 -1.19 -4.38 7.58
CA ILE A 240 -0.50 -4.03 8.82
C ILE A 240 -1.28 -2.89 9.47
N LYS A 241 -1.69 -3.10 10.72
CA LYS A 241 -2.21 -2.06 11.61
C LYS A 241 -1.12 -1.63 12.58
N MET A 242 -0.92 -0.32 12.66
CA MET A 242 0.11 0.28 13.49
C MET A 242 -0.52 1.11 14.60
N GLU A 243 0.16 1.17 15.74
CA GLU A 243 -0.19 2.04 16.86
C GLU A 243 1.00 2.95 17.18
N GLN A 244 0.68 4.21 17.50
CA GLN A 244 1.71 5.19 17.80
C GLN A 244 2.19 4.98 19.23
N GLU A 245 3.49 4.86 19.40
CA GLU A 245 4.08 4.65 20.70
C GLU A 245 4.42 6.00 21.34
N VAL A 246 3.53 6.47 22.21
CA VAL A 246 3.64 7.80 22.83
C VAL A 246 4.88 7.89 23.72
N GLU A 247 5.25 6.80 24.39
CA GLU A 247 6.45 6.73 25.24
C GLU A 247 7.71 6.83 24.41
N ALA A 248 7.84 5.98 23.38
CA ALA A 248 8.96 6.06 22.44
C ALA A 248 9.04 7.42 21.74
N THR A 249 7.91 8.08 21.47
CA THR A 249 7.92 9.44 20.88
C THR A 249 8.43 10.52 21.85
N LYS A 250 8.26 10.32 23.16
CA LYS A 250 8.80 11.24 24.18
C LYS A 250 10.27 10.97 24.48
N GLU A 251 10.66 9.70 24.50
CA GLU A 251 12.03 9.28 24.82
C GLU A 251 12.96 9.38 23.61
N LYS A 252 12.53 8.86 22.45
CA LYS A 252 13.26 8.97 21.19
C LYS A 252 12.89 10.28 20.54
N GLU A 253 13.79 11.25 20.63
CA GLU A 253 13.71 12.51 19.88
C GLU A 253 13.51 12.25 18.37
N GLU A 254 13.06 13.27 17.65
CA GLU A 254 12.98 13.22 16.20
C GLU A 254 14.36 12.89 15.60
N PRO A 255 14.42 12.00 14.59
CA PRO A 255 15.70 11.60 14.01
C PRO A 255 16.41 12.83 13.43
N LYS A 256 17.62 13.10 13.93
CA LYS A 256 18.49 14.20 13.49
C LYS A 256 19.13 13.82 12.15
N ILE A 257 18.33 13.84 11.09
CA ILE A 257 18.73 13.50 9.74
C ILE A 257 19.46 14.71 9.14
N GLU A 258 20.73 14.52 8.81
CA GLU A 258 21.56 15.53 8.14
C GLU A 258 21.10 15.77 6.71
N ARG A 259 21.19 17.02 6.25
CA ARG A 259 20.86 17.38 4.88
C ARG A 259 22.00 17.00 3.96
N ILE A 260 21.68 16.28 2.89
CA ILE A 260 22.62 15.92 1.84
C ILE A 260 22.33 16.80 0.64
N GLU A 261 23.33 17.55 0.18
CA GLU A 261 23.21 18.34 -1.06
C GLU A 261 23.11 17.38 -2.25
N GLN A 262 22.14 17.63 -3.12
CA GLN A 262 22.03 16.91 -4.39
C GLN A 262 23.06 17.55 -5.34
N GLU A 263 24.19 16.89 -5.53
CA GLU A 263 25.10 17.16 -6.65
C GLU A 263 24.42 16.91 -8.01
#